data_AF-A0A7C6F8V0-F1
#
_entry.id   AF-A0A7C6F8V0-F1
#
_cell.length_a   1.000
_cell.length_b   1.000
_cell.length_c   1.000
_cell.angle_alpha   90.00
_cell.angle_beta   90.00
_cell.angle_gamma   90.00
#
_symmetry.space_group_name_H-M   'P 1'
#
loop_
_entity.id
_entity.type
_entity.pdbx_description
1 polymer ?
#
loop_
_entity_poly.entity_id
_entity_poly.type
_entity_poly.pdbx_seq_one_letter_code
_entity_poly.pdbx_strand_id
1 'polypeptide(L)' 'MSQSNNSHLEKISNAVDNSQTLSDEEKSSSYKILESWVKEDKAFGVLYEQLMEVSEEFEPILVELGLI' A
#
# COMPACT_ATOMS: atom_id res chain seq x y z
N MET A 1 -1.48 12.28 6.35
CA MET A 1 -1.35 11.11 5.45
C MET A 1 0.13 10.85 5.21
N SER A 2 0.65 9.75 5.75
CA SER A 2 2.07 9.44 5.78
C SER A 2 2.67 9.27 4.37
N GLN A 3 3.68 10.09 4.04
CA GLN A 3 4.49 9.95 2.81
C GLN A 3 5.36 8.66 2.78
N SER A 4 5.29 7.79 3.80
CA SER A 4 6.23 6.67 3.96
C SER A 4 5.90 5.45 3.09
N ASN A 5 4.63 5.09 2.93
CA ASN A 5 4.24 3.79 2.36
C ASN A 5 4.46 3.72 0.84
N ASN A 6 4.08 4.76 0.10
CA ASN A 6 4.43 4.87 -1.33
C ASN A 6 5.95 4.83 -1.53
N SER A 7 6.72 5.46 -0.64
CA SER A 7 8.19 5.42 -0.73
C SER A 7 8.75 4.01 -0.56
N HIS A 8 8.14 3.16 0.28
CA HIS A 8 8.64 1.82 0.55
C HIS A 8 8.35 0.87 -0.61
N LEU A 9 7.13 0.89 -1.15
CA LEU A 9 6.78 0.08 -2.33
C LEU A 9 7.59 0.51 -3.57
N GLU A 10 7.81 1.81 -3.77
CA GLU A 10 8.72 2.30 -4.83
C GLU A 10 10.17 1.86 -4.61
N LYS A 11 10.70 1.94 -3.38
CA LYS A 11 12.05 1.47 -3.07
C LYS A 11 12.21 -0.03 -3.34
N ILE A 12 11.21 -0.84 -2.98
CA ILE A 12 11.22 -2.29 -3.23
C ILE A 12 11.12 -2.56 -4.73
N SER A 13 10.22 -1.88 -5.43
CA SER A 13 10.08 -1.97 -6.89
C SER A 13 11.42 -1.69 -7.60
N ASN A 14 12.08 -0.58 -7.24
CA ASN A 14 13.40 -0.23 -7.77
C ASN A 14 14.48 -1.26 -7.42
N ALA A 15 14.44 -1.85 -6.22
CA ALA A 15 15.39 -2.88 -5.82
C ALA A 15 15.18 -4.20 -6.61
N VAL A 16 13.93 -4.55 -6.90
CA VAL A 16 13.58 -5.71 -7.75
C VAL A 16 14.09 -5.49 -9.18
N ASP A 17 13.88 -4.30 -9.75
CA ASP A 17 14.30 -3.97 -11.11
C ASP A 17 15.81 -4.09 -11.29
N ASN A 18 16.56 -3.48 -10.37
CA ASN A 18 18.02 -3.42 -10.37
C ASN A 18 18.70 -4.68 -9.83
N SER A 19 17.93 -5.67 -9.35
CA SER A 19 18.51 -6.90 -8.84
C SER A 19 19.21 -7.68 -9.95
N GLN A 20 20.47 -8.03 -9.71
CA GLN A 20 21.25 -8.92 -10.57
C GLN A 20 21.09 -10.40 -10.18
N THR A 21 20.45 -10.67 -9.04
CA THR A 21 20.31 -12.03 -8.49
C THR A 21 18.94 -12.64 -8.75
N LEU A 22 17.93 -11.82 -9.07
CA LEU A 22 16.60 -12.29 -9.42
C LEU A 22 16.50 -12.58 -10.92
N SER A 23 15.92 -13.72 -11.26
CA SER A 23 15.51 -14.06 -12.61
C SER A 23 14.33 -13.20 -13.09
N ASP A 24 14.10 -13.17 -14.41
CA ASP A 24 13.00 -12.40 -15.00
C ASP A 24 11.62 -12.86 -14.50
N GLU A 25 11.46 -14.14 -14.22
CA GLU A 25 10.22 -14.70 -13.66
C GLU A 25 10.00 -14.29 -12.20
N GLU A 26 11.07 -14.24 -11.39
CA GLU A 26 11.00 -13.74 -10.01
C GLU A 26 10.70 -12.24 -9.98
N LYS A 27 11.31 -11.45 -10.89
CA LYS A 27 11.01 -10.03 -11.04
C LYS A 27 9.55 -9.82 -11.43
N SER A 28 9.07 -10.52 -12.46
CA SER A 28 7.67 -10.45 -12.93
C SER A 28 6.68 -10.82 -11.83
N SER A 29 6.97 -11.88 -11.07
CA SER A 29 6.12 -12.31 -9.94
C SER A 29 6.11 -11.28 -8.81
N SER A 30 7.27 -10.69 -8.51
CA SER A 30 7.40 -9.63 -7.50
C SER A 30 6.60 -8.39 -7.89
N TYR A 31 6.63 -7.98 -9.15
CA TYR A 31 5.85 -6.84 -9.64
C TYR A 31 4.34 -7.05 -9.46
N LYS A 32 3.82 -8.25 -9.75
CA LYS A 32 2.40 -8.57 -9.54
C LYS A 32 1.99 -8.43 -8.08
N ILE A 33 2.85 -8.85 -7.15
CA ILE A 33 2.61 -8.71 -5.72
C ILE A 33 2.60 -7.23 -5.36
N LEU A 34 3.64 -6.48 -5.74
CA LEU A 34 3.71 -5.03 -5.46
C LEU A 34 2.50 -4.26 -5.99
N GLU A 35 2.04 -4.58 -7.21
CA GLU A 35 0.85 -3.97 -7.79
C GLU A 35 -0.42 -4.25 -6.98
N SER A 36 -0.55 -5.47 -6.44
CA SER A 36 -1.67 -5.83 -5.56
C SER A 36 -1.67 -4.99 -4.29
N TRP A 37 -0.50 -4.82 -3.67
CA TRP A 37 -0.36 -4.03 -2.45
C TRP A 37 -0.64 -2.54 -2.69
N VAL A 38 -0.22 -1.98 -3.82
CA VAL A 38 -0.57 -0.59 -4.20
C VAL A 38 -2.08 -0.43 -4.38
N LYS A 39 -2.74 -1.40 -5.02
CA LYS A 39 -4.21 -1.37 -5.20
C LYS A 39 -4.93 -1.48 -3.85
N GLU A 40 -4.43 -2.31 -2.95
CA GLU A 40 -4.98 -2.47 -1.60
C GLU A 40 -4.82 -1.21 -0.76
N ASP A 41 -3.62 -0.61 -0.72
CA ASP A 41 -3.35 0.66 -0.02
C ASP A 41 -4.28 1.78 -0.54
N LYS A 42 -4.46 1.88 -1.86
CA LYS A 42 -5.42 2.81 -2.47
C LYS A 42 -6.86 2.52 -2.05
N ALA A 43 -7.27 1.25 -2.02
CA ALA A 43 -8.62 0.87 -1.63
C ALA A 43 -8.89 1.21 -0.15
N PHE A 44 -7.92 1.00 0.73
CA PHE A 44 -8.01 1.39 2.14
C PHE A 44 -8.07 2.90 2.34
N GLY A 45 -7.31 3.69 1.57
CA GLY A 45 -7.42 5.14 1.58
C GLY A 45 -8.83 5.63 1.22
N VAL A 46 -9.42 5.07 0.16
CA VAL A 46 -10.81 5.38 -0.24
C VAL A 46 -11.82 4.92 0.81
N LEU A 47 -11.62 3.75 1.43
CA LEU A 47 -12.48 3.27 2.51
C LEU A 47 -12.50 4.24 3.69
N TYR A 48 -11.33 4.74 4.11
CA TYR A 48 -11.23 5.75 5.16
C TYR A 48 -12.03 7.01 4.79
N GLU A 49 -11.80 7.56 3.60
CA GLU A 49 -12.50 8.76 3.12
C GLU A 49 -14.04 8.56 3.12
N GLN A 50 -14.51 7.43 2.61
CA GLN A 50 -15.94 7.10 2.57
C GLN A 50 -16.56 6.92 3.96
N LEU A 51 -15.83 6.33 4.91
CA LEU A 51 -16.32 6.21 6.29
C LEU A 51 -16.43 7.58 6.97
N MET A 52 -15.44 8.46 6.75
CA MET A 52 -15.47 9.82 7.26
C MET A 52 -16.61 10.66 6.66
N GLU A 53 -16.99 10.43 5.39
CA GLU A 53 -18.17 11.04 4.77
C GLU A 53 -19.50 10.59 5.43
N VAL A 54 -19.54 9.37 5.98
CA VAL A 54 -20.72 8.86 6.69
C VAL A 54 -20.80 9.45 8.10
N SER A 55 -19.70 9.45 8.84
CA SER A 55 -19.62 10.02 10.19
C SER A 55 -18.18 10.20 10.63
N GLU A 56 -17.87 11.35 11.23
CA GLU A 56 -16.55 11.60 11.87
C GLU A 56 -16.30 10.66 13.06
N GLU A 57 -17.36 10.07 13.66
CA GLU A 57 -17.25 9.08 14.74
C GLU A 57 -16.57 7.78 14.32
N PHE A 58 -16.32 7.55 13.02
CA PHE A 58 -15.51 6.44 12.57
C PHE A 58 -14.02 6.64 12.83
N GLU A 59 -13.51 7.87 12.95
CA GLU A 59 -12.10 8.14 13.24
C GLU A 59 -11.62 7.45 14.53
N PRO A 60 -12.26 7.64 15.70
CA PRO A 60 -11.83 6.95 16.93
C PRO A 60 -11.91 5.42 16.82
N ILE A 61 -12.86 4.89 16.05
CA ILE A 61 -12.98 3.43 15.81
C ILE A 61 -11.78 2.93 15.00
N LEU A 62 -11.40 3.64 13.94
CA LEU A 62 -10.27 3.26 13.09
C LEU A 62 -8.93 3.40 13.83
N VAL A 63 -8.78 4.39 14.71
CA VAL A 63 -7.63 4.54 15.61
C VAL A 63 -7.55 3.38 16.60
N GLU A 64 -8.66 2.99 17.23
CA GLU A 64 -8.70 1.86 18.17
C GLU A 64 -8.29 0.54 17.49
N LEU A 65 -8.67 0.38 16.22
CA LEU A 65 -8.30 -0.76 15.39
C LEU A 65 -6.86 -0.69 14.83
N GLY A 66 -6.15 0.43 14.98
CA GLY A 66 -4.80 0.63 14.45
C GLY A 66 -4.73 0.70 12.94
N LEU A 67 -5.81 1.14 12.28
CA LEU A 67 -5.92 1.25 10.83
C LEU A 67 -5.45 2.60 10.27
N ILE A 68 -5.30 3.60 11.15
CA ILE A 68 -4.79 4.95 10.86
C ILE A 68 -3.89 5.46 11.98
#